data_AF-A0A924FCT3-F1
#
_entry.id   AF-A0A924FCT3-F1
#
_cell.length_a   1.000
_cell.length_b   1.000
_cell.length_c   1.000
_cell.angle_alpha   90.00
_cell.angle_beta   90.00
_cell.angle_gamma   90.00
#
_symmetry.space_group_name_H-M   'P 1'
#
loop_
_entity.id
_entity.type
_entity.pdbx_description
1 polymer ?
#
loop_
_entity_poly.entity_id
_entity_poly.type
_entity_poly.pdbx_seq_one_letter_code
_entity_poly.pdbx_strand_id
1 'polypeptide(L)'
;MNVTFAKPATKERRRFAFFYDEYAPKLWGLILQADLPASVSERILLNTFGKAWPHPHRQAVEGHQMITWLLGLAYAEGLPAVTLPPELKQA
;
A
#
# COMPACT_ATOMS: atom_id res chain seq x y z
N MET A 1 -13.48 31.11 24.12
CA MET A 1 -13.07 30.32 22.93
C MET A 1 -12.10 29.25 23.40
N ASN A 2 -12.53 28.00 23.50
CA ASN A 2 -11.64 26.89 23.87
C ASN A 2 -10.93 26.41 22.61
N VAL A 3 -9.65 26.75 22.48
CA VAL A 3 -8.79 26.26 21.42
C VAL A 3 -8.33 24.86 21.82
N THR A 4 -8.98 23.83 21.29
CA THR A 4 -8.55 22.45 21.50
C THR A 4 -7.28 22.20 20.69
N PHE A 5 -6.11 22.35 21.32
CA PHE A 5 -4.85 21.97 20.71
C PHE A 5 -4.84 20.45 20.50
N ALA A 6 -4.82 20.02 19.25
CA ALA A 6 -4.67 18.61 18.91
C ALA A 6 -3.36 18.08 19.53
N LYS A 7 -3.46 16.98 20.28
CA LYS A 7 -2.31 16.33 20.91
C LYS A 7 -1.26 16.01 19.83
N PRO A 8 0.02 16.35 20.03
CA PRO A 8 1.05 16.09 19.04
C PRO A 8 1.11 14.59 18.70
N ALA A 9 1.19 14.28 17.41
CA ALA A 9 1.28 12.91 16.93
C ALA A 9 2.51 12.21 17.51
N THR A 10 2.34 10.96 17.95
CA THR A 10 3.44 10.13 18.44
C THR A 10 4.49 9.92 17.35
N LYS A 11 5.73 9.60 17.75
CA LYS A 11 6.83 9.28 16.80
C LYS A 11 6.44 8.16 15.83
N GLU A 12 5.72 7.15 16.32
CA GLU A 12 5.22 6.04 15.52
C GLU A 12 4.16 6.48 14.51
N ARG A 13 3.21 7.34 14.92
CA ARG A 13 2.19 7.87 14.01
C ARG A 13 2.81 8.68 12.87
N ARG A 14 3.85 9.46 13.15
CA ARG A 14 4.60 10.21 12.11
C ARG A 14 5.35 9.29 11.17
N ARG A 15 5.98 8.22 11.69
CA ARG A 15 6.64 7.21 10.86
C ARG A 15 5.65 6.48 9.95
N PHE A 16 4.49 6.09 10.48
CA PHE A 16 3.44 5.49 9.68
C PHE A 16 2.92 6.45 8.61
N ALA A 17 2.67 7.71 8.97
CA ALA A 17 2.21 8.72 8.00
C ALA A 17 3.21 8.86 6.84
N PHE A 18 4.51 9.00 7.14
CA PHE A 18 5.54 9.07 6.10
C PHE A 18 5.58 7.81 5.22
N PHE A 19 5.49 6.63 5.84
CA PHE A 19 5.43 5.35 5.13
C PHE A 19 4.18 5.25 4.23
N TYR A 20 3.03 5.67 4.74
CA TYR A 20 1.78 5.64 4.01
C TYR A 20 1.81 6.64 2.83
N ASP A 21 2.22 7.88 3.07
CA ASP A 21 2.28 8.94 2.06
C ASP A 21 3.23 8.57 0.90
N GLU A 22 4.34 7.90 1.19
CA GLU A 22 5.34 7.50 0.19
C GLU A 22 4.86 6.37 -0.75
N TYR A 23 4.13 5.39 -0.21
CA TYR A 23 3.82 4.14 -0.93
C TYR A 23 2.35 3.97 -1.29
N ALA A 24 1.41 4.59 -0.56
CA ALA A 24 -0.01 4.42 -0.81
C ALA A 24 -0.43 4.90 -2.20
N PRO A 25 0.01 6.07 -2.72
CA PRO A 25 -0.37 6.50 -4.07
C PRO A 25 0.09 5.52 -5.16
N LYS A 26 1.30 4.98 -5.03
CA LYS A 26 1.89 4.01 -5.98
C LYS A 26 1.13 2.69 -5.96
N LEU A 27 0.88 2.15 -4.76
CA LEU A 27 0.15 0.90 -4.59
C LEU A 27 -1.32 1.05 -5.02
N TRP A 28 -1.94 2.19 -4.71
CA TRP A 28 -3.31 2.49 -5.12
C TRP A 28 -3.47 2.52 -6.64
N GLY A 29 -2.53 3.15 -7.35
CA GLY A 29 -2.52 3.15 -8.80
C GLY A 29 -2.49 1.74 -9.40
N LEU A 30 -1.69 0.84 -8.81
CA LEU A 30 -1.63 -0.57 -9.23
C LEU A 30 -2.92 -1.34 -8.90
N ILE A 31 -3.52 -1.10 -7.73
CA ILE A 31 -4.78 -1.73 -7.34
C ILE A 31 -5.91 -1.29 -8.29
N LEU A 32 -5.97 -0.01 -8.66
CA LEU A 32 -6.99 0.50 -9.57
C LEU A 32 -6.90 -0.11 -10.98
N GLN A 33 -5.72 -0.53 -11.43
CA GLN A 33 -5.57 -1.22 -12.73
C GLN A 33 -6.23 -2.59 -12.77
N ALA A 34 -6.57 -3.17 -11.62
CA ALA A 34 -7.24 -4.48 -11.54
C ALA A 34 -8.75 -4.42 -11.79
N ASP A 35 -9.33 -3.23 -12.02
CA ASP A 35 -10.76 -3.02 -12.30
C ASP A 35 -11.70 -3.70 -11.28
N LEU A 36 -11.28 -3.68 -10.00
CA LEU A 36 -12.07 -4.22 -8.89
C LEU A 36 -13.07 -3.17 -8.38
N PRO A 37 -14.19 -3.61 -7.75
CA PRO A 37 -15.07 -2.69 -7.04
C PRO A 37 -14.29 -1.83 -6.02
N ALA A 38 -14.61 -0.54 -5.93
CA ALA A 38 -13.87 0.40 -5.07
C ALA A 38 -13.73 -0.07 -3.62
N SER A 39 -14.78 -0.66 -3.05
CA SER A 39 -14.75 -1.21 -1.68
C SER A 39 -13.77 -2.38 -1.52
N VAL A 40 -13.58 -3.19 -2.55
CA VAL A 40 -12.59 -4.27 -2.56
C VAL A 40 -11.19 -3.70 -2.67
N SER A 41 -10.98 -2.74 -3.55
CA SER A 41 -9.71 -2.04 -3.73
C SER A 41 -9.24 -1.35 -2.44
N GLU A 42 -10.12 -0.60 -1.79
CA GLU A 42 -9.84 0.08 -0.51
C GLU A 42 -9.46 -0.93 0.58
N ARG A 43 -10.19 -2.06 0.67
CA ARG A 43 -9.90 -3.12 1.61
C ARG A 43 -8.51 -3.73 1.38
N ILE A 44 -8.16 -4.03 0.12
CA ILE A 44 -6.83 -4.56 -0.24
C ILE A 44 -5.73 -3.58 0.21
N LEU A 45 -5.90 -2.29 -0.07
CA LEU A 45 -4.95 -1.26 0.33
C LEU A 45 -4.77 -1.22 1.85
N LEU A 46 -5.88 -1.08 2.59
CA LEU A 46 -5.86 -0.98 4.05
C LEU A 46 -5.28 -2.22 4.72
N ASN A 47 -5.66 -3.41 4.26
CA ASN A 47 -5.14 -4.67 4.79
C ASN A 47 -3.64 -4.83 4.49
N THR A 48 -3.20 -4.44 3.29
CA THR A 48 -1.79 -4.49 2.91
C THR A 48 -0.93 -3.64 3.85
N PHE A 49 -1.33 -2.38 4.09
CA PHE A 49 -0.62 -1.51 5.02
C PHE A 49 -0.72 -2.00 6.47
N GLY A 50 -1.87 -2.55 6.87
CA GLY A 50 -2.06 -3.17 8.18
C GLY A 50 -1.12 -4.37 8.40
N LYS A 51 -0.85 -5.16 7.36
CA LYS A 51 0.12 -6.27 7.40
C LYS A 51 1.57 -5.80 7.28
N ALA A 52 1.85 -4.73 6.56
CA ALA A 52 3.22 -4.24 6.39
C ALA A 52 3.75 -3.50 7.63
N TRP A 53 2.88 -2.79 8.36
CA TRP A 53 3.28 -1.93 9.47
C TRP A 53 4.02 -2.65 10.63
N PRO A 54 3.61 -3.86 11.07
CA PRO A 54 4.28 -4.58 12.15
C PRO A 54 5.71 -5.08 11.83
N HIS A 55 6.20 -4.95 10.59
CA HIS A 55 7.52 -5.46 10.17
C HIS A 55 8.52 -4.32 9.87
N PRO A 56 9.01 -3.59 10.89
CA PRO A 56 9.87 -2.42 10.71
C PRO A 56 11.25 -2.75 10.09
N HIS A 57 11.73 -3.99 10.25
CA HIS A 57 12.98 -4.43 9.62
C HIS A 57 12.86 -4.54 8.09
N ARG A 58 11.66 -4.83 7.57
CA ARG A 58 11.37 -4.77 6.13
C ARG A 58 11.18 -3.33 5.65
N GLN A 59 10.77 -2.42 6.53
CA GLN A 59 10.61 -0.98 6.24
C GLN A 59 11.94 -0.22 6.07
N ALA A 60 13.05 -0.79 6.54
CA ALA A 60 14.39 -0.25 6.30
C ALA A 60 14.88 -0.47 4.86
N VAL A 61 14.12 -1.22 4.04
CA VAL A 61 14.45 -1.50 2.66
C VAL A 61 13.98 -0.36 1.75
N GLU A 62 14.87 0.17 0.91
CA GLU A 62 14.61 1.36 0.10
C GLU A 62 13.85 1.09 -1.21
N GLY A 63 12.93 1.99 -1.56
CA GLY A 63 12.39 2.18 -2.90
C GLY A 63 11.73 0.94 -3.54
N HIS A 64 12.32 0.46 -4.63
CA HIS A 64 11.76 -0.59 -5.51
C HIS A 64 11.49 -1.92 -4.79
N GLN A 65 12.29 -2.26 -3.79
CA GLN A 65 12.11 -3.49 -3.02
C GLN A 65 10.91 -3.38 -2.06
N MET A 66 10.64 -2.18 -1.53
CA MET A 66 9.48 -1.94 -0.67
C MET A 66 8.18 -2.09 -1.46
N ILE A 67 8.07 -1.44 -2.63
CA ILE A 67 6.84 -1.54 -3.44
C ILE A 67 6.60 -2.96 -3.93
N THR A 68 7.66 -3.71 -4.27
CA THR A 68 7.56 -5.13 -4.63
C THR A 68 7.03 -5.97 -3.48
N TRP A 69 7.51 -5.74 -2.25
CA TRP A 69 7.03 -6.46 -1.08
C TRP A 69 5.56 -6.11 -0.76
N LEU A 70 5.19 -4.83 -0.83
CA LEU A 70 3.81 -4.37 -0.68
C LEU A 70 2.89 -5.00 -1.73
N LEU A 71 3.33 -5.10 -2.97
CA LEU A 71 2.57 -5.76 -4.03
C LEU A 71 2.39 -7.26 -3.74
N GLY A 72 3.42 -7.93 -3.22
CA GLY A 72 3.32 -9.32 -2.76
C GLY A 72 2.27 -9.50 -1.65
N LEU A 73 2.20 -8.56 -0.70
CA LEU A 73 1.14 -8.54 0.31
C LEU A 73 -0.24 -8.28 -0.31
N ALA A 74 -0.35 -7.35 -1.26
CA ALA A 74 -1.61 -7.05 -1.94
C ALA A 74 -2.13 -8.26 -2.73
N TYR A 75 -1.25 -9.04 -3.36
CA TYR A 75 -1.63 -10.31 -3.99
C TYR A 75 -2.19 -11.32 -2.98
N ALA A 76 -1.61 -11.39 -1.78
CA ALA A 76 -2.14 -12.21 -0.70
C ALA A 76 -3.48 -11.70 -0.15
N GLU A 77 -3.82 -10.42 -0.36
CA GLU A 77 -5.14 -9.83 -0.05
C GLU A 77 -6.18 -10.00 -1.16
N GLY A 78 -5.81 -10.62 -2.28
CA GLY A 78 -6.72 -10.88 -3.39
C GLY A 78 -6.63 -9.88 -4.54
N LEU A 79 -5.58 -9.04 -4.60
CA LEU A 79 -5.24 -8.36 -5.85
C LEU A 79 -4.88 -9.43 -6.89
N PRO A 80 -5.49 -9.45 -8.09
CA PRO A 80 -5.08 -10.37 -9.12
C PRO A 80 -3.65 -10.05 -9.55
N ALA A 81 -2.83 -11.10 -9.71
CA ALA A 81 -1.58 -10.95 -10.43
C ALA A 81 -1.94 -10.48 -11.84
N VAL A 82 -1.44 -9.31 -12.24
CA VAL A 82 -1.65 -8.81 -13.60
C VAL A 82 -0.99 -9.80 -14.55
N THR A 83 -1.75 -10.77 -15.04
CA THR A 83 -1.42 -11.49 -16.25
C THR A 83 -1.49 -10.48 -17.35
N LEU A 84 -0.34 -10.10 -17.91
CA LEU A 84 -0.28 -9.38 -19.17
C LEU A 84 -1.29 -10.01 -20.14
N PRO A 85 -2.07 -9.20 -20.88
CA PRO A 85 -2.96 -9.72 -21.89
C PRO A 85 -2.20 -10.70 -22.79
N PRO A 86 -2.78 -11.87 -23.13
CA PRO A 86 -2.11 -12.87 -23.97
C PRO A 86 -1.72 -12.34 -25.36
N GLU A 87 -2.21 -11.17 -25.77
CA GLU A 87 -1.93 -10.54 -27.07
C GLU A 87 -0.47 -10.07 -27.25
N LEU A 88 0.35 -10.03 -26.18
CA LEU A 88 1.78 -9.72 -26.28
C LEU A 88 2.69 -10.95 -26.30
N LYS A 89 2.14 -12.18 -26.37
CA LYS A 89 2.92 -13.42 -26.48
C LYS A 89 3.24 -13.85 -27.92
N GLN A 90 2.86 -13.07 -28.91
CA GLN A 90 3.18 -13.33 -30.32
C GLN A 90 3.74 -12.05 -30.97
N ALA A 91 5.03 -11.82 -30.77
CA ALA A 91 5.86 -11.02 -31.68
C ALA A 91 7.17 -11.77 -31.88
#